data_AF-A0A657ASA7-F1
#
_entry.id   AF-A0A657ASA7-F1
#
_cell.length_a   1.000
_cell.length_b   1.000
_cell.length_c   1.000
_cell.angle_alpha   90.00
_cell.angle_beta   90.00
_cell.angle_gamma   90.00
#
_symmetry.space_group_name_H-M   'P 1'
#
loop_
_entity.id
_entity.type
_entity.pdbx_description
1 polymer ?
#
loop_
_entity_poly.entity_id
_entity_poly.type
_entity_poly.pdbx_seq_one_letter_code
_entity_poly.pdbx_strand_id
1 'polypeptide(L)'
;MKTKIILLAHGSSNTSWSDAFFDMTKTLREQFDQADLAFMELSEPSLQDVCAHAASEGYEQIQVLPLFFATGRHLKKDVPNMIKEIK
;
A
#
# COMPACT_ATOMS: atom_id res chain seq x y z
N MET A 1 -2.80 -3.33 20.56
CA MET A 1 -2.98 -2.43 19.40
C MET A 1 -2.50 -3.16 18.17
N LYS A 2 -3.41 -3.50 17.25
CA LYS A 2 -3.12 -4.32 16.07
C LYS A 2 -2.71 -3.41 14.91
N THR A 3 -1.55 -3.65 14.30
CA THR A 3 -0.96 -2.76 13.27
C THR A 3 -0.90 -3.45 11.92
N LYS A 4 -1.43 -2.80 10.88
CA LYS A 4 -1.35 -3.22 9.48
C LYS A 4 -0.15 -2.55 8.82
N ILE A 5 0.58 -3.27 7.98
CA ILE A 5 1.64 -2.70 7.14
C ILE A 5 1.11 -2.64 5.71
N ILE A 6 1.09 -1.46 5.10
CA ILE A 6 0.67 -1.29 3.71
C ILE A 6 1.87 -0.87 2.89
N LEU A 7 2.28 -1.74 1.97
CA LEU A 7 3.24 -1.45 0.92
C LEU A 7 2.53 -0.59 -0.13
N LEU A 8 3.02 0.64 -0.36
CA LEU A 8 2.42 1.56 -1.32
C LEU A 8 3.29 1.68 -2.57
N ALA A 9 2.79 1.18 -3.69
CA ALA A 9 3.41 1.30 -5.01
C ALA A 9 2.65 2.30 -5.90
N HIS A 10 3.27 2.79 -6.97
CA HIS A 10 2.60 3.74 -7.87
C HIS A 10 1.46 3.10 -8.68
N GLY A 11 1.63 1.84 -9.05
CA GLY A 11 0.80 1.13 -10.03
C GLY A 11 1.18 1.46 -11.48
N SER A 12 0.64 0.68 -12.41
CA SER A 12 0.92 0.79 -13.84
C SER A 12 -0.17 0.10 -14.65
N SER A 13 -0.39 0.54 -15.89
CA SER A 13 -1.23 -0.17 -16.85
C SER A 13 -0.58 -1.46 -17.38
N ASN A 14 0.72 -1.67 -17.14
CA ASN A 14 1.38 -2.92 -17.45
C ASN A 14 1.18 -3.94 -16.31
N THR A 15 0.53 -5.06 -16.59
CA THR A 15 0.26 -6.10 -15.57
C THR A 15 1.53 -6.70 -14.97
N SER A 16 2.60 -6.85 -15.76
CA SER A 16 3.85 -7.42 -15.26
C SER A 16 4.50 -6.56 -14.16
N TRP A 17 4.14 -5.27 -14.10
CA TRP A 17 4.55 -4.37 -13.02
C TRP A 17 3.83 -4.73 -11.72
N SER A 18 2.50 -4.81 -11.74
CA SER A 18 1.71 -5.16 -10.54
C SER A 18 2.03 -6.57 -10.05
N ASP A 19 2.24 -7.52 -10.96
CA ASP A 19 2.56 -8.92 -10.62
C ASP A 19 3.81 -9.01 -9.75
N ALA A 20 4.85 -8.22 -10.05
CA ALA A 20 6.08 -8.19 -9.25
C ALA A 20 5.84 -7.70 -7.80
N PHE A 21 4.93 -6.75 -7.60
CA PHE A 21 4.57 -6.29 -6.25
C PHE A 21 3.70 -7.30 -5.52
N PHE A 22 2.79 -7.99 -6.21
CA PHE A 22 2.00 -9.07 -5.62
C PHE A 22 2.91 -10.21 -5.15
N ASP A 23 3.86 -10.64 -5.97
CA ASP A 23 4.83 -11.68 -5.62
C ASP A 23 5.68 -11.26 -4.41
N MET A 24 6.20 -10.03 -4.42
CA MET A 24 6.95 -9.48 -3.29
C MET A 24 6.12 -9.46 -2.00
N THR A 25 4.86 -9.02 -2.08
CA THR A 25 3.96 -8.95 -0.91
C THR A 25 3.64 -10.34 -0.38
N LYS A 26 3.43 -11.32 -1.26
CA LYS A 26 3.21 -12.72 -0.90
C LYS A 26 4.40 -13.27 -0.11
N THR A 27 5.63 -13.05 -0.57
CA THR A 27 6.83 -13.46 0.17
C THR A 27 6.94 -12.74 1.51
N LEU A 28 6.65 -11.44 1.58
CA LEU A 28 6.69 -10.70 2.85
C LEU A 28 5.67 -11.22 3.86
N ARG A 29 4.49 -11.67 3.42
CA ARG A 29 3.45 -12.24 4.30
C ARG A 29 3.85 -13.54 4.98
N GLU A 30 4.87 -14.24 4.47
CA GLU A 30 5.42 -15.43 5.15
C GLU A 30 6.10 -15.07 6.47
N GLN A 31 6.57 -13.83 6.62
CA GLN A 31 7.22 -13.32 7.84
C GLN A 31 6.38 -12.26 8.57
N PHE A 32 5.55 -11.53 7.83
CA PHE A 32 4.74 -10.42 8.31
C PHE A 32 3.31 -10.57 7.78
N ASP A 33 2.50 -11.39 8.46
CA ASP A 33 1.12 -11.73 8.06
C ASP A 33 0.21 -10.49 7.90
N GLN A 34 0.54 -9.41 8.60
CA GLN A 34 -0.14 -8.11 8.56
C GLN A 34 0.21 -7.24 7.34
N ALA A 35 1.12 -7.68 6.46
CA ALA A 35 1.49 -6.93 5.27
C ALA A 35 0.43 -7.05 4.17
N ASP A 36 0.06 -5.91 3.58
CA ASP A 36 -0.79 -5.81 2.38
C ASP A 36 -0.19 -4.83 1.38
N LEU A 37 -0.71 -4.88 0.15
CA LEU A 37 -0.28 -4.05 -0.97
C LEU A 37 -1.39 -3.10 -1.37
N ALA A 38 -1.02 -1.85 -1.63
CA ALA A 38 -1.88 -0.85 -2.24
C ALA A 38 -1.17 -0.14 -3.38
N PHE A 39 -1.95 0.36 -4.34
CA PHE A 39 -1.47 1.18 -5.43
C PHE A 39 -2.03 2.61 -5.35
N MET A 40 -1.23 3.57 -5.83
CA MET A 40 -1.64 4.98 -5.91
C MET A 40 -2.65 5.22 -7.03
N GLU A 41 -2.42 4.59 -8.18
CA GLU A 41 -3.25 4.70 -9.37
C GLU A 41 -3.00 3.53 -10.33
N LEU A 42 -3.79 3.41 -11.40
CA LEU A 42 -3.60 2.48 -12.54
C LEU A 42 -3.65 0.97 -12.22
N SER A 43 -3.61 0.59 -10.95
CA SER A 43 -3.64 -0.78 -10.47
C SER A 43 -4.50 -0.84 -9.21
N GLU A 44 -5.04 -2.04 -8.93
CA GLU A 44 -5.85 -2.32 -7.75
C GLU A 44 -5.14 -3.33 -6.85
N PRO A 45 -5.38 -3.33 -5.53
CA PRO A 45 -6.33 -2.48 -4.81
C PRO A 45 -5.78 -1.07 -4.49
N SER A 46 -6.69 -0.09 -4.38
CA SER A 46 -6.35 1.27 -3.93
C SER A 46 -5.97 1.32 -2.44
N LEU A 47 -5.24 2.36 -2.03
CA LEU A 47 -4.91 2.59 -0.61
C LEU A 47 -6.16 2.72 0.27
N GLN A 48 -7.23 3.34 -0.25
CA GLN A 48 -8.48 3.49 0.49
C GLN A 48 -9.15 2.14 0.75
N ASP A 49 -9.18 1.26 -0.25
CA ASP A 49 -9.80 -0.07 -0.11
C ASP A 49 -9.05 -0.93 0.90
N VAL A 50 -7.71 -0.92 0.85
CA VAL A 50 -6.88 -1.66 1.79
C VAL A 50 -7.03 -1.13 3.22
N CYS A 51 -7.10 0.19 3.40
CA CYS A 51 -7.35 0.78 4.71
C CYS A 51 -8.75 0.42 5.27
N ALA A 52 -9.79 0.49 4.43
CA ALA A 52 -11.15 0.10 4.82
C ALA A 52 -11.22 -1.39 5.19
N HIS A 53 -10.55 -2.24 4.43
CA HIS A 53 -10.46 -3.67 4.74
C HIS A 53 -9.73 -3.91 6.06
N ALA A 54 -8.58 -3.27 6.27
CA ALA A 54 -7.84 -3.38 7.53
C ALA A 54 -8.67 -2.91 8.74
N ALA A 55 -9.44 -1.83 8.60
CA ALA A 55 -10.36 -1.39 9.65
C ALA A 55 -11.42 -2.47 9.97
N SER A 56 -11.99 -3.11 8.93
CA SER A 56 -12.97 -4.20 9.11
C SER A 56 -12.38 -5.45 9.79
N GLU A 57 -11.06 -5.66 9.66
CA GLU A 57 -10.32 -6.75 10.30
C GLU A 57 -9.84 -6.41 11.74
N GLY A 58 -10.23 -5.24 12.26
CA GLY A 58 -9.90 -4.77 13.61
C GLY A 58 -8.47 -4.25 13.77
N TYR A 59 -7.83 -3.81 12.69
CA TYR A 59 -6.56 -3.07 12.80
C TYR A 59 -6.81 -1.63 13.27
N GLU A 60 -6.04 -1.21 14.27
CA GLU A 60 -6.18 0.10 14.93
C GLU A 60 -5.09 1.09 14.47
N GLN A 61 -4.05 0.58 13.84
CA GLN A 61 -2.94 1.35 13.31
C GLN A 61 -2.58 0.88 11.91
N ILE A 62 -2.28 1.82 11.04
CA ILE A 62 -1.79 1.56 9.70
C ILE A 62 -0.43 2.22 9.54
N GLN A 63 0.56 1.44 9.08
CA GLN A 63 1.87 1.93 8.69
C GLN A 63 2.02 1.82 7.18
N VAL A 64 2.11 2.97 6.51
CA VAL A 64 2.30 3.02 5.06
C VAL A 64 3.80 3.04 4.76
N LEU A 65 4.28 2.07 3.99
CA LEU A 65 5.66 1.96 3.51
C LEU A 65 5.71 2.24 2.00
N PRO A 66 6.12 3.46 1.58
CA PRO A 66 6.25 3.80 0.17
C PRO A 66 7.39 3.00 -0.49
N LEU A 67 7.09 2.21 -1.52
CA LEU A 67 8.06 1.41 -2.28
C LEU A 67 8.60 2.18 -3.49
N PHE A 68 9.48 3.15 -3.25
CA PHE A 68 10.05 4.01 -4.29
C PHE A 68 11.58 4.01 -4.25
N PHE A 69 12.20 3.70 -5.39
CA PHE A 69 13.66 3.71 -5.53
C PHE A 69 14.27 5.12 -5.51
N ALA A 70 13.47 6.13 -5.87
CA ALA A 70 13.87 7.53 -5.82
C ALA A 70 12.74 8.38 -5.26
N THR A 71 13.09 9.36 -4.41
CA THR A 71 12.13 10.32 -3.89
C THR A 71 11.94 11.45 -4.89
N GLY A 72 10.97 11.30 -5.79
CA GLY A 72 10.48 12.41 -6.59
C GLY A 72 9.84 13.50 -5.70
N ARG A 73 9.85 14.76 -6.14
CA ARG A 73 9.25 15.89 -5.41
C ARG A 73 7.75 15.68 -5.11
N HIS A 74 7.10 14.90 -5.97
CA HIS A 74 5.70 14.49 -5.91
C HIS A 74 5.41 13.59 -4.72
N LEU A 75 6.21 12.54 -4.50
CA LEU A 75 6.02 11.57 -3.41
C LEU A 75 5.92 12.17 -2.00
N LYS A 76 6.73 13.20 -1.71
CA LYS A 76 6.72 13.85 -0.39
C LYS A 76 5.44 14.65 -0.11
N LYS A 77 4.66 14.97 -1.14
CA LYS A 77 3.39 15.71 -1.01
C LYS A 77 2.20 14.81 -1.25
N ASP A 78 2.28 13.96 -2.26
CA ASP A 78 1.14 13.18 -2.75
C ASP A 78 0.74 12.11 -1.75
N VAL A 79 1.69 11.35 -1.20
CA VAL A 79 1.38 10.30 -0.21
C VAL A 79 0.75 10.89 1.06
N PRO A 80 1.29 11.96 1.69
CA PRO A 80 0.61 12.61 2.80
C PRO A 80 -0.78 13.17 2.47
N ASN A 81 -0.99 13.66 1.25
CA ASN A 81 -2.30 14.17 0.83
C ASN A 81 -3.30 13.03 0.66
N MET A 82 -2.93 11.94 0.00
CA MET A 82 -3.77 10.74 -0.12
C MET A 82 -4.18 10.24 1.26
N ILE A 83 -3.25 10.16 2.22
CA ILE A 83 -3.56 9.70 3.59
C ILE A 83 -4.60 10.61 4.26
N LYS A 84 -4.56 11.94 4.03
CA LYS A 84 -5.55 12.87 4.60
C LYS A 84 -6.94 12.73 3.99
N GLU A 85 -7.04 12.16 2.79
CA GLU A 85 -8.30 11.96 2.08
C GLU A 85 -9.00 10.65 2.47
N ILE A 86 -8.28 9.71 3.10
CA ILE A 86 -8.83 8.46 3.63
C ILE A 86 -9.77 8.80 4.79
N LYS A 87 -10.99 8.24 4.73
CA LYS A 87 -12.07 8.46 5.70
C LYS A 87 -12.21 7.28 6.66
#